data_AF-A0A957DSE3-F1
#
_entry.id   AF-A0A957DSE3-F1
#
_cell.length_a   1.000
_cell.length_b   1.000
_cell.length_c   1.000
_cell.angle_alpha   90.00
_cell.angle_beta   90.00
_cell.angle_gamma   90.00
#
_symmetry.space_group_name_H-M   'P 1'
#
loop_
_entity.id
_entity.type
_entity.pdbx_description
1 polymer ?
#
loop_
_entity_poly.entity_id
_entity_poly.type
_entity_poly.pdbx_seq_one_letter_code
_entity_poly.pdbx_strand_id
1 'polypeptide(L)'
;MLIALCACGEVETAVLPTTATASHTPQPTDTATATNTPTSIPTNTPTFTPTATATSTETATPKPTSTPKPTATPEPSSWDRYLPNTLANLFELTSEHLDTEQFPALYIEVSPEYQYPSQVEVIYTGEYREIDPVKQFLIETWGGTVSPQVGESIKGAFQQEILVIEADVEYWIPVQEVLVPFLKDELEPGDDALIFILWVGANITSADAPADRAFILNEFRARLP
;
A
#
# COMPACT_ATOMS: atom_id res chain seq x y z
N MET A 1 -44.53 6.05 -29.11
CA MET A 1 -44.83 7.49 -28.99
C MET A 1 -43.57 8.13 -28.43
N LEU A 2 -42.81 8.84 -29.26
CA LEU A 2 -41.46 9.31 -28.94
C LEU A 2 -41.54 10.80 -28.59
N ILE A 3 -41.17 11.18 -27.37
CA ILE A 3 -41.13 12.59 -26.95
C ILE A 3 -39.66 13.00 -26.89
N ALA A 4 -39.22 13.74 -27.92
CA ALA A 4 -37.93 14.41 -27.90
C ALA A 4 -38.08 15.76 -27.21
N LEU A 5 -37.46 15.94 -26.03
CA LEU A 5 -37.22 17.29 -25.50
C LEU A 5 -35.94 17.83 -26.13
N CYS A 6 -36.08 18.90 -26.90
CA CYS A 6 -34.97 19.67 -27.42
C CYS A 6 -34.80 20.91 -26.53
N ALA A 7 -33.72 20.97 -25.76
CA ALA A 7 -33.36 22.13 -24.94
C ALA A 7 -32.07 22.72 -25.50
N CYS A 8 -32.18 23.87 -26.17
CA CYS A 8 -31.03 24.63 -26.66
C CYS A 8 -30.69 25.68 -25.60
N GLY A 9 -29.54 25.52 -24.94
CA GLY A 9 -29.02 26.47 -23.94
C GLY A 9 -27.64 26.96 -24.39
N GLU A 10 -27.59 28.23 -24.81
CA GLU A 10 -26.36 28.91 -25.23
C GLU A 10 -25.55 29.30 -23.98
N VAL A 11 -24.28 28.92 -23.91
CA VAL A 11 -23.41 29.21 -22.75
C VAL A 11 -22.32 30.19 -23.15
N GLU A 12 -22.41 31.38 -22.57
CA GLU A 12 -21.49 32.50 -22.75
C GLU A 12 -20.10 32.17 -22.16
N THR A 13 -19.05 32.27 -22.98
CA THR A 13 -17.68 31.88 -22.60
C THR A 13 -16.91 33.04 -21.97
N ALA A 14 -16.79 33.04 -20.65
CA ALA A 14 -15.95 33.99 -19.92
C ALA A 14 -14.46 33.60 -20.02
N VAL A 15 -13.63 34.52 -20.54
CA VAL A 15 -12.18 34.32 -20.66
C VAL A 15 -11.49 34.80 -19.37
N LEU A 16 -10.71 33.93 -18.73
CA LEU A 16 -9.86 34.27 -17.58
C LEU A 16 -8.42 34.60 -18.00
N PRO A 17 -7.74 35.54 -17.32
CA PRO A 17 -6.36 35.92 -17.64
C PRO A 17 -5.33 34.90 -17.12
N THR A 18 -4.22 34.78 -17.85
CA THR A 18 -3.11 33.88 -17.51
C THR A 18 -2.15 34.50 -16.48
N THR A 19 -1.97 33.82 -15.34
CA THR A 19 -0.98 34.18 -14.32
C THR A 19 0.38 33.55 -14.65
N ALA A 20 1.46 34.34 -14.57
CA ALA A 20 2.81 33.88 -14.86
C ALA A 20 3.49 33.24 -13.63
N THR A 21 4.06 32.05 -13.79
CA THR A 21 4.82 31.34 -12.74
C THR A 21 6.30 31.72 -12.79
N ALA A 22 6.86 32.18 -11.67
CA ALA A 22 8.29 32.41 -11.53
C ALA A 22 9.03 31.09 -11.24
N SER A 23 10.12 30.82 -11.96
CA SER A 23 10.98 29.66 -11.72
C SER A 23 12.16 30.04 -10.83
N HIS A 24 12.34 29.32 -9.72
CA HIS A 24 13.53 29.43 -8.87
C HIS A 24 14.26 28.09 -8.84
N THR A 25 15.46 28.05 -9.43
CA THR A 25 16.34 26.89 -9.44
C THR A 25 17.22 26.88 -8.19
N PRO A 26 17.21 25.82 -7.36
CA PRO A 26 18.15 25.69 -6.26
C PRO A 26 19.55 25.29 -6.76
N GLN A 27 20.59 25.84 -6.14
CA GLN A 27 22.00 25.60 -6.45
C GLN A 27 22.54 24.46 -5.56
N PRO A 28 23.29 23.47 -6.09
CA PRO A 28 23.91 22.43 -5.28
C PRO A 28 25.04 23.00 -4.41
N THR A 29 25.23 22.40 -3.23
CA THR A 29 26.31 22.74 -2.28
C THR A 29 27.25 21.55 -2.16
N ASP A 30 28.50 21.71 -2.59
CA ASP A 30 29.55 20.72 -2.35
C ASP A 30 30.02 20.77 -0.89
N THR A 31 30.19 19.61 -0.27
CA THR A 31 30.88 19.48 1.03
C THR A 31 31.66 18.18 1.06
N ALA A 32 32.99 18.29 0.95
CA ALA A 32 33.92 17.20 1.14
C ALA A 32 34.88 17.55 2.29
N THR A 33 34.80 16.79 3.39
CA THR A 33 35.70 16.91 4.54
C THR A 33 36.49 15.63 4.70
N ALA A 34 37.81 15.67 4.46
CA ALA A 34 38.68 14.54 4.64
C ALA A 34 39.06 14.34 6.12
N THR A 35 38.78 13.16 6.67
CA THR A 35 39.20 12.77 8.04
C THR A 35 40.61 12.19 8.03
N ASN A 36 41.53 12.78 8.80
CA ASN A 36 42.88 12.27 8.96
C ASN A 36 42.95 11.21 10.08
N THR A 37 43.65 10.09 9.81
CA THR A 37 44.06 9.07 10.79
C THR A 37 45.54 9.28 11.14
N PRO A 38 45.95 9.31 12.42
CA PRO A 38 46.73 8.20 13.03
C PRO A 38 46.39 8.03 14.54
N THR A 39 46.98 7.18 15.38
CA THR A 39 48.10 6.22 15.29
C THR A 39 47.79 5.01 16.20
N SER A 40 48.31 3.80 15.94
CA SER A 40 48.30 2.69 16.91
C SER A 40 49.51 2.73 17.86
N ILE A 41 49.29 2.41 19.14
CA ILE A 41 50.33 2.27 20.17
C ILE A 41 50.36 0.81 20.63
N PRO A 42 51.48 0.06 20.46
CA PRO A 42 51.64 -1.26 21.05
C PRO A 42 52.10 -1.15 22.51
N THR A 43 51.25 -1.57 23.45
CA THR A 43 51.61 -1.65 24.88
C THR A 43 52.14 -3.04 25.20
N ASN A 44 53.37 -3.11 25.73
CA ASN A 44 54.01 -4.35 26.13
C ASN A 44 53.25 -5.05 27.28
N THR A 45 52.87 -6.31 27.08
CA THR A 45 52.29 -7.16 28.14
C THR A 45 53.40 -7.91 28.88
N PRO A 46 53.49 -7.83 30.23
CA PRO A 46 54.51 -8.54 30.98
C PRO A 46 54.24 -10.06 31.03
N THR A 47 55.31 -10.84 30.92
CA THR A 47 55.30 -12.30 31.07
C THR A 47 55.11 -12.68 32.54
N PHE A 48 54.10 -13.52 32.84
CA PHE A 48 53.92 -14.08 34.18
C PHE A 48 54.58 -15.46 34.32
N THR A 49 55.28 -15.64 35.44
CA THR A 49 55.95 -16.87 35.86
C THR A 49 54.93 -17.99 36.17
N PRO A 50 55.14 -19.25 35.73
CA PRO A 50 54.27 -20.35 36.11
C PRO A 50 54.44 -20.68 37.61
N THR A 51 53.35 -20.60 38.37
CA THR A 51 53.27 -21.00 39.79
C THR A 51 52.63 -22.39 39.92
N ALA A 52 52.97 -23.08 41.01
CA ALA A 52 52.82 -24.52 41.20
C ALA A 52 51.46 -25.16 40.86
N THR A 53 51.56 -26.40 40.35
CA THR A 53 50.48 -27.35 40.05
C THR A 53 49.47 -27.49 41.19
N ALA A 54 48.19 -27.19 40.91
CA ALA A 54 47.08 -27.59 41.75
C ALA A 54 46.66 -29.04 41.43
N THR A 55 46.38 -29.82 42.48
CA THR A 55 45.86 -31.19 42.40
C THR A 55 44.55 -31.23 41.61
N SER A 56 44.41 -32.19 40.70
CA SER A 56 43.19 -32.37 39.90
C SER A 56 42.02 -32.85 40.75
N THR A 57 41.11 -31.95 41.11
CA THR A 57 39.78 -32.32 41.63
C THR A 57 38.98 -33.00 40.52
N GLU A 58 38.40 -34.16 40.81
CA GLU A 58 37.57 -34.89 39.85
C GLU A 58 36.41 -34.00 39.37
N THR A 59 36.38 -33.73 38.06
CA THR A 59 35.36 -32.89 37.45
C THR A 59 34.08 -33.71 37.31
N ALA A 60 33.01 -33.29 37.99
CA ALA A 60 31.71 -33.94 37.88
C ALA A 60 31.25 -33.97 36.42
N THR A 61 30.94 -35.15 35.91
CA THR A 61 30.48 -35.37 34.54
C THR A 61 29.32 -34.43 34.20
N PRO A 62 29.41 -33.62 33.12
CA PRO A 62 28.33 -32.70 32.77
C PRO A 62 27.06 -33.50 32.49
N LYS A 63 26.00 -33.19 33.26
CA LYS A 63 24.66 -33.73 33.05
C LYS A 63 24.24 -33.44 31.61
N PRO A 64 23.70 -34.41 30.85
CA PRO A 64 23.37 -34.21 29.44
C PRO A 64 22.43 -33.01 29.29
N THR A 65 22.91 -31.99 28.57
CA THR A 65 22.13 -30.81 28.23
C THR A 65 20.96 -31.24 27.35
N SER A 66 19.75 -30.86 27.72
CA SER A 66 18.57 -31.12 26.90
C SER A 66 18.74 -30.47 25.53
N THR A 67 18.77 -31.30 24.47
CA THR A 67 18.75 -30.83 23.08
C THR A 67 17.62 -29.81 22.92
N PRO A 68 17.88 -28.60 22.41
CA PRO A 68 16.82 -27.62 22.20
C PRO A 68 15.78 -28.24 21.27
N LYS A 69 14.52 -28.24 21.72
CA LYS A 69 13.39 -28.63 20.88
C LYS A 69 13.42 -27.73 19.63
N PRO A 70 13.27 -28.26 18.41
CA PRO A 70 13.24 -27.42 17.22
C PRO A 70 12.14 -26.37 17.38
N THR A 71 12.53 -25.10 17.34
CA THR A 71 11.60 -23.98 17.27
C THR A 71 10.81 -24.14 15.98
N ALA A 72 9.48 -24.14 16.08
CA ALA A 72 8.65 -24.15 14.88
C ALA A 72 8.96 -22.88 14.07
N THR A 73 9.28 -23.05 12.79
CA THR A 73 9.27 -21.92 11.85
C THR A 73 7.83 -21.38 11.83
N PRO A 74 7.61 -20.08 12.06
CA PRO A 74 6.26 -19.51 11.94
C PRO A 74 5.74 -19.76 10.52
N GLU A 75 4.46 -20.13 10.39
CA GLU A 75 3.81 -20.15 9.09
C GLU A 75 3.81 -18.73 8.50
N PRO A 76 4.01 -18.58 7.18
CA PRO A 76 3.92 -17.28 6.52
C PRO A 76 2.51 -16.72 6.69
N SER A 77 2.42 -15.40 6.90
CA SER A 77 1.16 -14.70 6.99
C SER A 77 0.49 -14.66 5.62
N SER A 78 -0.84 -14.74 5.56
CA SER A 78 -1.60 -14.47 4.32
C SER A 78 -1.34 -13.06 3.77
N TRP A 79 -0.84 -12.14 4.62
CA TRP A 79 -0.48 -10.78 4.27
C TRP A 79 0.94 -10.64 3.65
N ASP A 80 1.79 -11.68 3.73
CA ASP A 80 3.17 -11.62 3.20
C ASP A 80 3.22 -11.44 1.67
N ARG A 81 2.11 -11.70 0.97
CA ARG A 81 1.96 -11.44 -0.47
C ARG A 81 1.84 -9.95 -0.83
N TYR A 82 1.48 -9.08 0.12
CA TYR A 82 1.33 -7.65 -0.11
C TYR A 82 2.69 -6.98 0.01
N LEU A 83 3.16 -6.33 -1.05
CA LEU A 83 4.49 -5.71 -1.11
C LEU A 83 4.39 -4.18 -0.98
N PRO A 84 5.41 -3.49 -0.40
CA PRO A 84 5.42 -2.03 -0.34
C PRO A 84 5.31 -1.40 -1.74
N ASN A 85 4.41 -0.43 -1.88
CA ASN A 85 4.11 0.24 -3.15
C ASN A 85 3.55 1.65 -2.91
N THR A 86 3.23 2.38 -3.99
CA THR A 86 2.48 3.65 -3.94
C THR A 86 1.22 3.56 -4.81
N LEU A 87 0.18 4.31 -4.47
CA LEU A 87 -1.01 4.49 -5.31
C LEU A 87 -0.63 5.11 -6.65
N ALA A 88 0.27 6.11 -6.68
CA ALA A 88 0.79 6.67 -7.92
C ALA A 88 1.39 5.59 -8.86
N ASN A 89 2.31 4.75 -8.37
CA ASN A 89 2.92 3.67 -9.16
C ASN A 89 1.89 2.59 -9.57
N LEU A 90 0.89 2.29 -8.74
CA LEU A 90 -0.20 1.39 -9.10
C LEU A 90 -1.07 1.94 -10.23
N PHE A 91 -1.33 3.25 -10.26
CA PHE A 91 -2.04 3.88 -11.37
C PHE A 91 -1.22 3.81 -12.67
N GLU A 92 0.11 3.95 -12.62
CA GLU A 92 0.99 3.74 -13.77
C GLU A 92 0.96 2.28 -14.24
N LEU A 93 1.30 1.31 -13.38
CA LEU A 93 1.33 -0.13 -13.70
C LEU A 93 0.01 -0.66 -14.27
N THR A 94 -1.12 -0.20 -13.75
CA THR A 94 -2.45 -0.61 -14.25
C THR A 94 -2.82 0.05 -15.57
N SER A 95 -2.22 1.20 -15.92
CA SER A 95 -2.49 1.86 -17.22
C SER A 95 -2.02 1.02 -18.40
N GLU A 96 -0.92 0.27 -18.24
CA GLU A 96 -0.38 -0.61 -19.30
C GLU A 96 -1.35 -1.74 -19.70
N HIS A 97 -2.26 -2.15 -18.80
CA HIS A 97 -3.26 -3.19 -19.05
C HIS A 97 -4.61 -2.65 -19.55
N LEU A 98 -4.78 -1.32 -19.58
CA LEU A 98 -6.04 -0.65 -19.92
C LEU A 98 -6.03 -0.03 -21.33
N ASP A 99 -5.03 -0.35 -22.16
CA ASP A 99 -4.99 0.05 -23.57
C ASP A 99 -6.07 -0.70 -24.38
N THR A 100 -7.20 -0.05 -24.60
CA THR A 100 -8.35 -0.56 -25.36
C THR A 100 -8.77 0.45 -26.43
N GLU A 101 -9.07 -0.03 -27.64
CA GLU A 101 -9.70 0.77 -28.69
C GLU A 101 -11.24 0.78 -28.59
N GLN A 102 -11.81 -0.01 -27.68
CA GLN A 102 -13.26 -0.21 -27.53
C GLN A 102 -13.76 0.48 -26.26
N PHE A 103 -14.79 1.32 -26.41
CA PHE A 103 -15.42 2.09 -25.33
C PHE A 103 -16.95 2.12 -25.48
N PRO A 104 -17.72 2.15 -24.38
CA PRO A 104 -17.27 1.99 -23.00
C PRO A 104 -16.79 0.54 -22.73
N ALA A 105 -15.82 0.38 -21.83
CA ALA A 105 -15.25 -0.91 -21.46
C ALA A 105 -15.25 -1.09 -19.93
N LEU A 106 -15.49 -2.32 -19.50
CA LEU A 106 -15.29 -2.76 -18.13
C LEU A 106 -14.16 -3.80 -18.12
N TYR A 107 -13.03 -3.44 -17.54
CA TYR A 107 -11.90 -4.35 -17.34
C TYR A 107 -12.02 -5.00 -15.96
N ILE A 108 -11.85 -6.32 -15.89
CA ILE A 108 -11.92 -7.11 -14.65
C ILE A 108 -10.64 -7.93 -14.55
N GLU A 109 -9.86 -7.72 -13.49
CA GLU A 109 -8.54 -8.36 -13.34
C GLU A 109 -8.63 -9.72 -12.67
N VAL A 110 -8.55 -10.78 -13.49
CA VAL A 110 -8.67 -12.19 -13.04
C VAL A 110 -7.31 -12.89 -12.89
N SER A 111 -6.22 -12.29 -13.37
CA SER A 111 -4.87 -12.83 -13.25
C SER A 111 -4.28 -12.49 -11.88
N PRO A 112 -3.86 -13.48 -11.07
CA PRO A 112 -3.21 -13.22 -9.79
C PRO A 112 -1.86 -12.51 -9.95
N GLU A 113 -1.27 -12.50 -11.16
CA GLU A 113 -0.01 -11.82 -11.47
C GLU A 113 -0.17 -10.28 -11.57
N TYR A 114 -1.37 -9.80 -11.95
CA TYR A 114 -1.63 -8.38 -12.22
C TYR A 114 -2.56 -7.70 -11.20
N GLN A 115 -3.08 -8.42 -10.19
CA GLN A 115 -3.89 -7.80 -9.11
C GLN A 115 -3.07 -6.91 -8.14
N TYR A 116 -1.73 -6.91 -8.26
CA TYR A 116 -0.78 -6.09 -7.49
C TYR A 116 -1.10 -5.93 -5.98
N PRO A 117 -1.13 -7.02 -5.17
CA PRO A 117 -1.34 -6.91 -3.73
C PRO A 117 -0.28 -5.99 -3.10
N SER A 118 -0.69 -4.86 -2.56
CA SER A 118 0.21 -3.76 -2.18
C SER A 118 -0.05 -3.23 -0.77
N GLN A 119 1.04 -2.94 -0.05
CA GLN A 119 1.02 -2.15 1.19
C GLN A 119 1.34 -0.71 0.80
N VAL A 120 0.45 0.23 1.13
CA VAL A 120 0.60 1.65 0.77
C VAL A 120 0.53 2.51 2.04
N GLU A 121 1.44 3.47 2.16
CA GLU A 121 1.45 4.47 3.23
C GLU A 121 0.58 5.65 2.81
N VAL A 122 -0.44 5.97 3.61
CA VAL A 122 -1.40 7.04 3.32
C VAL A 122 -1.75 7.82 4.58
N ILE A 123 -2.22 9.05 4.41
CA ILE A 123 -2.89 9.81 5.47
C ILE A 123 -4.39 9.49 5.42
N TYR A 124 -4.95 9.07 6.54
CA TYR A 124 -6.39 8.83 6.68
C TYR A 124 -7.15 10.14 6.97
N THR A 125 -8.22 10.43 6.23
CA THR A 125 -8.96 11.70 6.39
C THR A 125 -10.19 11.61 7.29
N GLY A 126 -10.65 10.38 7.59
CA GLY A 126 -11.94 10.17 8.26
C GLY A 126 -13.18 10.43 7.39
N GLU A 127 -13.03 10.79 6.10
CA GLU A 127 -14.16 10.97 5.19
C GLU A 127 -14.61 9.65 4.55
N TYR A 128 -15.94 9.51 4.45
CA TYR A 128 -16.63 8.34 3.90
C TYR A 128 -17.68 8.79 2.89
N ARG A 129 -17.88 8.01 1.83
CA ARG A 129 -19.03 8.15 0.92
C ARG A 129 -19.60 6.79 0.53
N GLU A 130 -20.81 6.79 -0.01
CA GLU A 130 -21.40 5.61 -0.67
C GLU A 130 -20.59 5.26 -1.92
N ILE A 131 -20.35 3.96 -2.15
CA ILE A 131 -19.57 3.48 -3.30
C ILE A 131 -20.28 3.78 -4.62
N ASP A 132 -19.50 4.11 -5.66
CA ASP A 132 -20.05 4.24 -7.01
C ASP A 132 -20.69 2.90 -7.48
N PRO A 133 -21.93 2.90 -8.00
CA PRO A 133 -22.62 1.67 -8.40
C PRO A 133 -21.90 0.85 -9.49
N VAL A 134 -21.15 1.48 -10.39
CA VAL A 134 -20.36 0.78 -11.42
C VAL A 134 -19.15 0.12 -10.78
N LYS A 135 -18.50 0.80 -9.81
CA LYS A 135 -17.39 0.23 -9.05
C LYS A 135 -17.83 -0.92 -8.15
N GLN A 136 -19.00 -0.82 -7.51
CA GLN A 136 -19.61 -1.93 -6.77
C GLN A 136 -19.90 -3.14 -7.68
N PHE A 137 -20.53 -2.92 -8.83
CA PHE A 137 -20.77 -3.98 -9.82
C PHE A 137 -19.47 -4.65 -10.30
N LEU A 138 -18.41 -3.88 -10.51
CA LEU A 138 -17.09 -4.37 -10.88
C LEU A 138 -16.53 -5.30 -9.80
N ILE A 139 -16.54 -4.87 -8.53
CA ILE A 139 -16.02 -5.64 -7.40
C ILE A 139 -16.81 -6.95 -7.19
N GLU A 140 -18.14 -6.91 -7.24
CA GLU A 140 -18.98 -8.11 -7.11
C GLU A 140 -18.77 -9.08 -8.29
N THR A 141 -18.65 -8.56 -9.52
CA THR A 141 -18.37 -9.39 -10.70
C THR A 141 -16.99 -10.04 -10.61
N TRP A 142 -15.96 -9.28 -10.22
CA TRP A 142 -14.61 -9.78 -9.94
C TRP A 142 -14.65 -10.92 -8.93
N GLY A 143 -15.32 -10.73 -7.79
CA GLY A 143 -15.47 -11.77 -6.76
C GLY A 143 -16.05 -13.07 -7.30
N GLY A 144 -17.08 -12.97 -8.16
CA GLY A 144 -17.69 -14.10 -8.85
C GLY A 144 -16.77 -14.83 -9.83
N THR A 145 -15.80 -14.14 -10.46
CA THR A 145 -14.79 -14.77 -11.33
C THR A 145 -13.75 -15.58 -10.58
N VAL A 146 -13.40 -15.18 -9.34
CA VAL A 146 -12.41 -15.88 -8.51
C VAL A 146 -12.94 -17.24 -8.05
N SER A 147 -14.14 -17.26 -7.47
CA SER A 147 -14.91 -18.48 -7.21
C SER A 147 -16.35 -18.15 -6.78
N PRO A 148 -17.31 -19.09 -6.87
CA PRO A 148 -18.66 -18.87 -6.34
C PRO A 148 -18.68 -18.49 -4.85
N GLN A 149 -17.79 -19.08 -4.04
CA GLN A 149 -17.70 -18.80 -2.61
C GLN A 149 -17.18 -17.38 -2.33
N VAL A 150 -16.18 -16.94 -3.09
CA VAL A 150 -15.65 -15.56 -3.01
C VAL A 150 -16.70 -14.55 -3.48
N GLY A 151 -17.41 -14.84 -4.58
CA GLY A 151 -18.51 -14.03 -5.07
C GLY A 151 -19.64 -13.84 -4.03
N GLU A 152 -20.10 -14.90 -3.37
CA GLU A 152 -21.08 -14.76 -2.28
C GLU A 152 -20.53 -13.99 -1.08
N SER A 153 -19.23 -14.11 -0.77
CA SER A 153 -18.61 -13.38 0.36
C SER A 153 -18.40 -11.89 0.11
N ILE A 154 -18.35 -11.47 -1.16
CA ILE A 154 -18.10 -10.07 -1.56
C ILE A 154 -19.38 -9.26 -1.73
N LYS A 155 -20.53 -9.90 -1.97
CA LYS A 155 -21.83 -9.23 -2.11
C LYS A 155 -22.16 -8.37 -0.88
N GLY A 156 -22.32 -7.07 -1.10
CA GLY A 156 -22.54 -6.10 -0.02
C GLY A 156 -21.41 -6.00 1.02
N ALA A 157 -20.24 -6.62 0.78
CA ALA A 157 -19.05 -6.45 1.61
C ALA A 157 -18.38 -5.08 1.38
N PHE A 158 -18.68 -4.42 0.27
CA PHE A 158 -18.23 -3.07 -0.08
C PHE A 158 -19.46 -2.19 -0.36
N GLN A 159 -19.77 -1.26 0.54
CA GLN A 159 -20.86 -0.28 0.38
C GLN A 159 -20.33 1.16 0.52
N GLN A 160 -19.12 1.33 1.07
CA GLN A 160 -18.48 2.62 1.27
C GLN A 160 -17.11 2.71 0.57
N GLU A 161 -16.72 3.94 0.24
CA GLU A 161 -15.33 4.31 -0.06
C GLU A 161 -14.82 5.23 1.07
N ILE A 162 -13.57 5.04 1.49
CA ILE A 162 -12.85 6.02 2.32
C ILE A 162 -12.00 6.94 1.45
N LEU A 163 -11.82 8.17 1.88
CA LEU A 163 -10.82 9.07 1.32
C LEU A 163 -9.49 8.90 2.05
N VAL A 164 -8.41 8.75 1.27
CA VAL A 164 -7.03 8.72 1.77
C VAL A 164 -6.17 9.64 0.91
N ILE A 165 -5.07 10.15 1.48
CA ILE A 165 -4.13 11.03 0.77
C ILE A 165 -2.76 10.34 0.69
N GLU A 166 -2.19 10.28 -0.51
CA GLU A 166 -0.78 9.92 -0.74
C GLU A 166 -0.11 11.08 -1.48
N ALA A 167 0.98 11.63 -0.94
CA ALA A 167 1.77 12.69 -1.56
C ALA A 167 0.93 13.88 -2.12
N ASP A 168 0.02 14.41 -1.28
CA ASP A 168 -0.94 15.48 -1.61
C ASP A 168 -1.99 15.14 -2.69
N VAL A 169 -2.11 13.86 -3.10
CA VAL A 169 -3.14 13.36 -4.02
C VAL A 169 -4.22 12.59 -3.27
N GLU A 170 -5.47 12.93 -3.53
CA GLU A 170 -6.67 12.32 -2.95
C GLU A 170 -7.10 11.05 -3.71
N TYR A 171 -7.39 9.98 -2.98
CA TYR A 171 -7.89 8.72 -3.52
C TYR A 171 -9.10 8.21 -2.74
N TRP A 172 -10.18 7.89 -3.47
CA TRP A 172 -11.35 7.20 -2.91
C TRP A 172 -11.22 5.69 -3.10
N ILE A 173 -11.13 4.97 -1.99
CA ILE A 173 -10.81 3.54 -1.95
C ILE A 173 -12.00 2.76 -1.36
N PRO A 174 -12.65 1.87 -2.14
CA PRO A 174 -13.61 0.90 -1.63
C PRO A 174 -13.09 0.12 -0.41
N VAL A 175 -13.83 0.17 0.68
CA VAL A 175 -13.46 -0.47 1.95
C VAL A 175 -14.39 -1.63 2.27
N GLN A 176 -13.86 -2.70 2.87
CA GLN A 176 -14.71 -3.75 3.40
C GLN A 176 -15.50 -3.23 4.61
N GLU A 177 -16.83 -3.42 4.64
CA GLU A 177 -17.71 -2.95 5.72
C GLU A 177 -17.28 -3.47 7.11
N VAL A 178 -16.64 -4.64 7.18
CA VAL A 178 -16.11 -5.19 8.43
C VAL A 178 -14.94 -4.39 9.01
N LEU A 179 -14.22 -3.61 8.19
CA LEU A 179 -13.10 -2.76 8.61
C LEU A 179 -13.54 -1.35 9.03
N VAL A 180 -14.73 -0.91 8.59
CA VAL A 180 -15.24 0.44 8.83
C VAL A 180 -15.33 0.81 10.33
N PRO A 181 -15.75 -0.08 11.26
CA PRO A 181 -15.72 0.24 12.69
C PRO A 181 -14.29 0.42 13.22
N PHE A 182 -13.37 -0.48 12.86
CA PHE A 182 -11.98 -0.43 13.32
C PHE A 182 -11.25 0.82 12.81
N LEU A 183 -11.48 1.23 11.56
CA LEU A 183 -10.96 2.49 11.02
C LEU A 183 -11.48 3.74 11.76
N LYS A 184 -12.66 3.67 12.38
CA LYS A 184 -13.24 4.77 13.18
C LYS A 184 -12.81 4.75 14.65
N ASP A 185 -12.46 3.58 15.16
CA ASP A 185 -12.05 3.37 16.55
C ASP A 185 -10.51 3.46 16.73
N GLU A 186 -9.72 3.16 15.69
CA GLU A 186 -8.25 3.05 15.76
C GLU A 186 -7.47 4.17 15.04
N LEU A 187 -8.12 5.02 14.24
CA LEU A 187 -7.49 6.13 13.51
C LEU A 187 -8.24 7.45 13.71
N GLU A 188 -7.49 8.52 13.95
CA GLU A 188 -7.98 9.91 13.90
C GLU A 188 -7.69 10.55 12.52
N PRO A 189 -8.51 11.51 12.06
CA PRO A 189 -8.22 12.28 10.84
C PRO A 189 -6.85 12.98 10.88
N GLY A 190 -5.98 12.61 9.94
CA GLY A 190 -4.59 13.07 9.87
C GLY A 190 -3.55 12.01 10.25
N ASP A 191 -3.97 10.84 10.75
CA ASP A 191 -3.05 9.75 11.08
C ASP A 191 -2.42 9.08 9.85
N ASP A 192 -1.16 8.67 10.01
CA ASP A 192 -0.48 7.77 9.07
C ASP A 192 -1.04 6.34 9.20
N ALA A 193 -1.55 5.81 8.10
CA ALA A 193 -2.05 4.44 7.99
C ALA A 193 -1.28 3.65 6.92
N LEU A 194 -1.03 2.36 7.19
CA LEU A 194 -0.55 1.42 6.18
C LEU A 194 -1.74 0.58 5.71
N ILE A 195 -2.23 0.83 4.49
CA ILE A 195 -3.38 0.11 3.91
C ILE A 195 -2.93 -1.03 2.99
N PHE A 196 -3.70 -2.12 2.99
CA PHE A 196 -3.44 -3.32 2.20
C PHE A 196 -4.47 -3.40 1.08
N ILE A 197 -4.07 -2.99 -0.12
CA ILE A 197 -4.96 -2.84 -1.28
C ILE A 197 -4.69 -3.87 -2.37
N LEU A 198 -5.73 -4.16 -3.15
CA LEU A 198 -5.70 -5.07 -4.30
C LEU A 198 -6.41 -4.41 -5.48
N TRP A 199 -5.81 -4.43 -6.67
CA TRP A 199 -6.50 -4.00 -7.89
C TRP A 199 -7.42 -5.11 -8.40
N VAL A 200 -8.65 -4.75 -8.76
CA VAL A 200 -9.67 -5.71 -9.25
C VAL A 200 -10.22 -5.35 -10.64
N GLY A 201 -9.88 -4.17 -11.16
CA GLY A 201 -10.20 -3.76 -12.53
C GLY A 201 -10.46 -2.25 -12.68
N ALA A 202 -11.02 -1.85 -13.82
CA ALA A 202 -11.39 -0.46 -14.09
C ALA A 202 -12.63 -0.32 -14.99
N ASN A 203 -13.35 0.78 -14.82
CA ASN A 203 -14.39 1.26 -15.74
C ASN A 203 -13.79 2.35 -16.64
N ILE A 204 -13.97 2.23 -17.96
CA ILE A 204 -13.40 3.13 -18.96
C ILE A 204 -14.52 3.64 -19.87
N THR A 205 -14.87 4.91 -19.75
CA THR A 205 -16.05 5.49 -20.40
C THR A 205 -15.76 6.04 -21.81
N SER A 206 -14.54 6.53 -22.05
CA SER A 206 -14.04 7.00 -23.35
C SER A 206 -12.51 6.97 -23.39
N ALA A 207 -11.93 7.17 -24.57
CA ALA A 207 -10.48 7.25 -24.77
C ALA A 207 -9.82 8.47 -24.10
N ASP A 208 -10.57 9.58 -23.95
CA ASP A 208 -10.06 10.84 -23.42
C ASP A 208 -10.28 11.00 -21.90
N ALA A 209 -10.98 10.05 -21.26
CA ALA A 209 -11.29 10.08 -19.83
C ALA A 209 -10.33 9.16 -19.05
N PRO A 210 -9.87 9.57 -17.85
CA PRO A 210 -9.10 8.68 -16.99
C PRO A 210 -9.96 7.49 -16.56
N ALA A 211 -9.42 6.28 -16.65
CA ALA A 211 -10.10 5.07 -16.19
C ALA A 211 -10.37 5.12 -14.68
N ASP A 212 -11.62 4.88 -14.27
CA ASP A 212 -12.01 4.76 -12.87
C ASP A 212 -11.60 3.37 -12.36
N ARG A 213 -10.52 3.32 -11.58
CA ARG A 213 -9.91 2.07 -11.11
C ARG A 213 -10.52 1.64 -9.78
N ALA A 214 -10.78 0.35 -9.67
CA ALA A 214 -11.21 -0.29 -8.43
C ALA A 214 -9.99 -0.90 -7.71
N PHE A 215 -9.52 -0.22 -6.67
CA PHE A 215 -8.61 -0.78 -5.67
C PHE A 215 -9.40 -1.05 -4.40
N ILE A 216 -9.46 -2.30 -3.93
CA ILE A 216 -10.18 -2.66 -2.71
C ILE A 216 -9.24 -2.69 -1.50
N LEU A 217 -9.64 -2.10 -0.38
CA LEU A 217 -8.94 -2.16 0.90
C LEU A 217 -9.36 -3.42 1.65
N ASN A 218 -8.38 -4.29 1.91
CA ASN A 218 -8.58 -5.60 2.53
C ASN A 218 -8.08 -5.71 3.98
N GLU A 219 -7.18 -4.82 4.39
CA GLU A 219 -6.66 -4.69 5.76
C GLU A 219 -6.03 -3.30 5.95
N PHE A 220 -5.85 -2.86 7.19
CA PHE A 220 -5.05 -1.67 7.51
C PHE A 220 -4.19 -1.89 8.77
N ARG A 221 -3.24 -0.99 9.01
CA ARG A 221 -2.53 -0.87 10.29
C ARG A 221 -2.32 0.60 10.62
N ALA A 222 -2.77 1.00 11.81
CA ALA A 222 -2.41 2.28 12.40
C ALA A 222 -0.89 2.35 12.64
N ARG A 223 -0.25 3.47 12.26
CA ARG A 223 1.08 3.80 12.80
C ARG A 223 0.90 4.51 14.13
N LEU A 224 0.85 3.72 15.20
CA LEU A 224 0.92 4.27 16.56
C LEU A 224 2.24 5.05 16.74
N PRO A 225 2.20 6.27 17.30
CA PRO A 225 3.37 7.13 17.50
C PRO A 225 4.32 6.67 18.64
#